data_AF-A0A9P6C665-F1
#
_entry.id   AF-A0A9P6C665-F1
#
_cell.length_a   1.000
_cell.length_b   1.000
_cell.length_c   1.000
_cell.angle_alpha   90.00
_cell.angle_beta   90.00
_cell.angle_gamma   90.00
#
_symmetry.space_group_name_H-M   'P 1'
#
loop_
_entity.id
_entity.type
_entity.pdbx_description
1 polymer ?
#
loop_
_entity_poly.entity_id
_entity_poly.type
_entity_poly.pdbx_seq_one_letter_code
_entity_poly.pdbx_strand_id
1 'polypeptide(L)'
;MVLIQRSTLKIVVIHESSREYWFLPRGRKDLGETLEAAALREAFEEAPDVNLGYEYLMSWYIGQIQDDAIPEKGTGMADEENYVSYLLTYEEAMKRLWGSERDVLSYAWAVFLRTLEIEEALAKEVEREKGIKQPIQERSSFSTIYVHHITPFTLVL
;
A
#
# COMPACT_ATOMS: atom_id res chain seq x y z
N MET A 1 9.59 4.28 -0.01
CA MET A 1 8.20 3.85 0.33
C MET A 1 7.28 5.07 0.43
N VAL A 2 6.03 4.93 0.01
CA VAL A 2 4.95 5.89 0.24
C VAL A 2 4.05 5.29 1.32
N LEU A 3 4.09 5.86 2.52
CA LEU A 3 3.28 5.39 3.65
C LEU A 3 2.07 6.30 3.83
N ILE A 4 0.87 5.73 3.81
CA ILE A 4 -0.39 6.46 3.90
C ILE A 4 -1.14 6.01 5.15
N GLN A 5 -1.49 6.98 6.00
CA GLN A 5 -2.40 6.76 7.12
C GLN A 5 -3.84 6.90 6.60
N ARG A 6 -4.56 5.78 6.55
CA ARG A 6 -5.86 5.69 5.89
C ARG A 6 -6.92 6.58 6.54
N SER A 7 -6.99 6.62 7.86
CA SER A 7 -8.01 7.37 8.61
C SER A 7 -7.94 8.88 8.38
N THR A 8 -6.73 9.42 8.23
CA THR A 8 -6.48 10.85 8.09
C THR A 8 -6.17 11.28 6.67
N LEU A 9 -5.97 10.31 5.75
CA LEU A 9 -5.52 10.55 4.38
C LEU A 9 -4.19 11.32 4.33
N LYS A 10 -3.32 11.10 5.32
CA LYS A 10 -2.01 11.74 5.42
C LYS A 10 -0.90 10.81 4.98
N ILE A 11 0.15 11.39 4.43
CA ILE A 11 1.34 10.73 3.93
C ILE A 11 2.50 11.01 4.88
N VAL A 12 3.30 9.99 5.17
CA VAL A 12 4.57 10.17 5.89
C VAL A 12 5.58 10.80 4.94
N VAL A 13 6.17 11.93 5.35
CA VAL A 13 7.25 12.62 4.64
C VAL A 13 8.36 12.91 5.64
N ILE A 14 9.62 12.77 5.22
CA ILE A 14 10.79 13.06 6.05
C ILE A 14 11.33 14.44 5.69
N HIS A 15 11.71 15.19 6.72
CA HIS A 15 12.47 16.43 6.60
C HIS A 15 13.85 16.26 7.22
N GLU A 16 14.89 16.58 6.44
CA GLU A 16 16.24 16.79 6.93
C GLU A 16 16.46 18.30 7.12
N SER A 17 16.45 18.75 8.38
CA SER A 17 16.53 20.18 8.73
C SER A 17 17.87 20.83 8.37
N SER A 18 18.97 20.08 8.40
CA SER A 18 20.31 20.59 8.03
C SER A 18 20.42 21.01 6.58
N ARG A 19 19.64 20.39 5.68
CA ARG A 19 19.66 20.65 4.23
C ARG A 19 18.38 21.30 3.72
N GLU A 20 17.43 21.60 4.62
CA GLU A 20 16.06 22.04 4.28
C GLU A 20 15.44 21.15 3.19
N TYR A 21 15.58 19.85 3.39
CA TYR A 21 15.40 18.84 2.37
C TYR A 21 14.25 17.91 2.72
N TRP A 22 13.27 17.79 1.81
CA TRP A 22 12.07 16.97 2.00
C TRP A 22 12.05 15.81 1.03
N PHE A 23 11.78 14.62 1.55
CA PHE A 23 11.74 13.39 0.76
C PHE A 23 10.76 12.37 1.33
N LEU A 24 10.29 11.47 0.48
CA LEU A 24 9.48 10.34 0.94
C LEU A 24 10.38 9.38 1.73
N PRO A 25 9.88 8.63 2.72
CA PRO A 25 10.70 7.67 3.44
C PRO A 25 11.37 6.71 2.46
N ARG A 26 12.70 6.67 2.45
CA ARG A 26 13.49 5.72 1.68
C ARG A 26 14.16 4.81 2.70
N GLY A 27 13.98 3.52 2.53
CA GLY A 27 14.72 2.54 3.31
C GLY A 27 15.70 1.88 2.37
N ARG A 28 16.98 1.88 2.71
CA ARG A 28 18.00 1.09 2.02
C ARG A 28 17.99 -0.26 2.67
N LYS A 29 17.32 -1.20 2.04
CA LYS A 29 17.02 -2.42 2.73
C LYS A 29 16.58 -3.44 1.75
N ASP A 30 17.26 -4.56 1.80
CA ASP A 30 16.75 -5.72 1.13
C ASP A 30 16.57 -6.80 2.23
N LEU A 31 15.34 -7.33 2.37
CA LEU A 31 15.03 -8.41 3.32
C LEU A 31 14.55 -9.63 2.52
N GLY A 32 15.51 -10.47 2.12
CA GLY A 32 15.36 -11.63 1.23
C GLY A 32 16.56 -11.76 0.26
N GLU A 33 16.95 -10.68 -0.41
CA GLU A 33 18.37 -10.34 -0.52
C GLU A 33 18.82 -10.02 0.90
N THR A 34 20.01 -10.48 1.27
CA THR A 34 20.48 -10.12 2.59
C THR A 34 20.69 -8.62 2.62
N LEU A 35 20.54 -8.05 3.80
CA LEU A 35 21.09 -6.73 4.04
C LEU A 35 22.57 -6.59 3.58
N GLU A 36 23.32 -7.67 3.28
CA GLU A 36 24.73 -7.62 2.87
C GLU A 36 24.98 -7.32 1.37
N ALA A 37 24.01 -7.48 0.48
CA ALA A 37 24.11 -7.01 -0.92
C ALA A 37 23.48 -5.63 -1.13
N ALA A 38 22.51 -5.27 -0.27
CA ALA A 38 22.23 -3.88 0.02
C ALA A 38 23.53 -3.15 0.44
N ALA A 39 24.41 -3.81 1.23
CA ALA A 39 25.63 -3.24 1.81
C ALA A 39 26.85 -3.05 0.87
N LEU A 40 26.95 -3.69 -0.30
CA LEU A 40 28.08 -3.43 -1.23
C LEU A 40 27.77 -2.32 -2.24
N ARG A 41 26.50 -2.27 -2.68
CA ARG A 41 25.94 -1.23 -3.54
C ARG A 41 26.03 0.14 -2.89
N GLU A 42 25.87 0.13 -1.58
CA GLU A 42 25.95 1.33 -0.77
C GLU A 42 27.36 1.88 -0.60
N ALA A 43 28.33 0.97 -0.56
CA ALA A 43 29.75 1.26 -0.39
C ALA A 43 30.41 2.01 -1.57
N PHE A 44 29.70 2.27 -2.68
CA PHE A 44 30.15 3.24 -3.69
C PHE A 44 29.56 4.64 -3.48
N GLU A 45 28.41 4.74 -2.81
CA GLU A 45 27.48 5.85 -2.87
C GLU A 45 28.04 7.20 -2.37
N GLU A 46 29.25 7.21 -1.80
CA GLU A 46 29.87 8.43 -1.25
C GLU A 46 31.38 8.59 -1.55
N ALA A 47 32.04 7.67 -2.30
CA ALA A 47 33.48 7.73 -2.57
C ALA A 47 33.82 8.42 -3.93
N PRO A 48 34.96 9.17 -4.05
CA PRO A 48 35.10 10.32 -4.94
C PRO A 48 35.95 10.03 -6.19
N ASP A 49 35.39 9.38 -7.22
CA ASP A 49 36.01 9.33 -8.55
C ASP A 49 35.06 9.90 -9.63
N VAL A 50 35.42 11.07 -10.15
CA VAL A 50 34.59 11.96 -10.97
C VAL A 50 34.39 11.48 -12.42
N ASN A 51 34.77 10.24 -12.76
CA ASN A 51 34.78 9.75 -14.14
C ASN A 51 34.06 8.42 -14.39
N LEU A 52 33.29 7.90 -13.43
CA LEU A 52 32.47 6.70 -13.62
C LEU A 52 31.00 7.06 -13.38
N GLY A 53 30.19 7.03 -14.44
CA GLY A 53 28.75 7.26 -14.34
C GLY A 53 28.06 6.05 -13.71
N TYR A 54 27.40 6.26 -12.56
CA TYR A 54 26.59 5.24 -11.90
C TYR A 54 25.09 5.46 -12.19
N GLU A 55 24.36 4.39 -12.44
CA GLU A 55 22.90 4.40 -12.57
C GLU A 55 22.26 3.86 -11.29
N TYR A 56 21.41 4.66 -10.65
CA TYR A 56 20.73 4.31 -9.41
C TYR A 56 19.34 3.75 -9.70
N LEU A 57 19.11 2.49 -9.34
CA LEU A 57 17.78 1.90 -9.34
C LEU A 57 17.11 2.11 -7.99
N MET A 58 15.88 2.60 -8.01
CA MET A 58 15.10 2.87 -6.80
C MET A 58 13.71 2.26 -6.93
N SER A 59 13.38 1.32 -6.04
CA SER A 59 12.04 0.73 -5.95
C SER A 59 11.21 1.42 -4.88
N TRP A 60 9.93 1.64 -5.21
CA TRP A 60 8.97 2.27 -4.31
C TRP A 60 7.84 1.30 -3.97
N TYR A 61 7.60 1.15 -2.68
CA TYR A 61 6.47 0.38 -2.14
C TYR A 61 5.41 1.34 -1.60
N ILE A 62 4.13 1.00 -1.78
CA ILE A 62 2.99 1.70 -1.17
C ILE A 62 2.57 0.89 0.05
N GLY A 63 2.52 1.53 1.22
CA GLY A 63 2.14 0.90 2.47
C GLY A 63 1.08 1.71 3.21
N GLN A 64 0.32 1.03 4.07
CA GLN A 64 -0.59 1.67 5.02
C GLN A 64 -0.01 1.57 6.44
N ILE A 65 -0.16 2.64 7.21
CA ILE A 65 0.20 2.67 8.63
C ILE A 65 -1.04 2.83 9.50
N GLN A 66 -0.96 2.31 10.72
CA GLN A 66 -2.03 2.43 11.72
C GLN A 66 -2.12 3.86 12.28
N ASP A 67 -3.26 4.17 12.89
CA ASP A 67 -3.55 5.50 13.44
C ASP A 67 -2.68 5.84 14.65
N ASP A 68 -2.35 4.81 15.41
CA ASP A 68 -1.52 4.81 16.60
C ASP A 68 -0.06 4.43 16.30
N ALA A 69 0.36 4.44 15.03
CA ALA A 69 1.75 4.19 14.67
C ALA A 69 2.68 5.22 15.34
N ILE A 70 3.51 4.75 16.27
CA ILE A 70 4.49 5.58 16.98
C ILE A 70 5.83 5.45 16.26
N PRO A 71 6.50 6.57 15.88
CA PRO A 71 7.84 6.51 15.35
C PRO A 71 8.79 5.88 16.37
N GLU A 72 9.51 4.84 15.96
CA GLU A 72 10.54 4.24 16.80
C GLU A 72 11.74 5.20 16.88
N LYS A 73 12.14 5.58 18.10
CA LYS A 73 13.25 6.49 18.33
C LYS A 73 14.56 5.73 18.49
N GLY A 74 15.66 6.29 18.00
CA GLY A 74 17.00 5.73 18.17
C GLY A 74 17.32 4.54 17.25
N THR A 75 16.50 4.30 16.21
CA THR A 75 16.75 3.32 15.15
C THR A 75 17.36 3.94 13.88
N GLY A 76 17.47 5.27 13.84
CA GLY A 76 18.11 5.99 12.75
C GLY A 76 19.63 5.86 12.81
N MET A 77 20.27 5.94 11.65
CA MET A 77 21.73 5.99 11.52
C MET A 77 22.29 7.33 12.04
N ALA A 78 23.59 7.41 12.31
CA ALA A 78 24.23 8.62 12.87
C ALA A 78 24.13 9.85 11.94
N ASP A 79 24.00 9.64 10.63
CA ASP A 79 23.75 10.66 9.62
C ASP A 79 22.26 11.02 9.47
N GLU A 80 21.37 10.22 10.04
CA GLU A 80 19.92 10.43 10.04
C GLU A 80 19.41 11.16 11.31
N GLU A 81 20.30 11.61 12.19
CA GLU A 81 19.93 12.27 13.47
C GLU A 81 19.04 13.51 13.28
N ASN A 82 19.10 14.16 12.10
CA ASN A 82 18.31 15.33 11.77
C ASN A 82 17.01 15.02 11.01
N TYR A 83 16.67 13.74 10.84
CA TYR A 83 15.50 13.32 10.09
C TYR A 83 14.27 13.33 10.99
N VAL A 84 13.28 14.15 10.62
CA VAL A 84 12.00 14.22 11.32
C VAL A 84 10.89 13.78 10.38
N SER A 85 10.11 12.81 10.81
CA SER A 85 8.93 12.32 10.08
C SER A 85 7.70 13.20 10.38
N TYR A 86 6.96 13.55 9.33
CA TYR A 86 5.73 14.31 9.39
C TYR A 86 4.60 13.57 8.71
N LEU A 87 3.37 13.71 9.24
CA LEU A 87 2.15 13.33 8.56
C LEU A 87 1.54 14.54 7.89
N LEU A 88 1.56 14.56 6.56
CA LEU A 88 1.12 15.69 5.73
C LEU A 88 -0.05 15.29 4.85
N THR A 89 -0.92 16.24 4.50
CA THR A 89 -1.92 15.99 3.43
C THR A 89 -1.22 15.81 2.08
N TYR A 90 -1.93 15.23 1.10
CA TYR A 90 -1.41 15.09 -0.27
C TYR A 90 -0.90 16.42 -0.84
N GLU A 91 -1.68 17.49 -0.68
CA GLU A 91 -1.33 18.82 -1.19
C GLU A 91 -0.10 19.41 -0.48
N GLU A 92 -0.01 19.21 0.83
CA GLU A 92 1.12 19.65 1.65
C GLU A 92 2.41 18.90 1.29
N ALA A 93 2.31 17.59 1.05
CA ALA A 93 3.44 16.77 0.62
C ALA A 93 3.90 17.19 -0.79
N MET A 94 2.97 17.37 -1.73
CA MET A 94 3.28 17.80 -3.10
C MET A 94 3.96 19.17 -3.17
N LYS A 95 3.67 20.08 -2.23
CA LYS A 95 4.36 21.38 -2.14
C LYS A 95 5.81 21.27 -1.69
N ARG A 96 6.12 20.30 -0.82
CA ARG A 96 7.43 20.15 -0.17
C ARG A 96 8.36 19.20 -0.92
N LEU A 97 7.84 18.09 -1.43
CA LEU A 97 8.60 17.16 -2.25
C LEU A 97 9.05 17.83 -3.55
N TRP A 98 10.03 17.23 -4.21
CA TRP A 98 10.63 17.76 -5.43
C TRP A 98 11.09 16.60 -6.33
N GLY A 99 11.36 16.90 -7.60
CA GLY A 99 11.83 15.90 -8.57
C GLY A 99 10.85 14.73 -8.76
N SER A 100 11.41 13.56 -9.04
CA SER A 100 10.66 12.34 -9.36
C SER A 100 9.82 11.80 -8.21
N GLU A 101 10.08 12.21 -6.96
CA GLU A 101 9.25 11.80 -5.82
C GLU A 101 7.83 12.37 -5.87
N ARG A 102 7.63 13.53 -6.52
CA ARG A 102 6.28 14.04 -6.79
C ARG A 102 5.51 13.11 -7.72
N ASP A 103 6.19 12.58 -8.74
CA ASP A 103 5.59 11.65 -9.70
C ASP A 103 5.24 10.32 -9.02
N VAL A 104 6.16 9.81 -8.19
CA VAL A 104 5.93 8.62 -7.35
C VAL A 104 4.74 8.84 -6.42
N LEU A 105 4.68 9.97 -5.71
CA LEU A 105 3.57 10.28 -4.80
C LEU A 105 2.25 10.39 -5.56
N SER A 106 2.23 11.10 -6.70
CA SER A 106 1.02 11.26 -7.53
C SER A 106 0.47 9.91 -7.98
N TYR A 107 1.35 9.02 -8.49
CA TYR A 107 0.96 7.69 -8.90
C TYR A 107 0.47 6.84 -7.73
N ALA A 108 1.23 6.80 -6.63
CA ALA A 108 0.86 6.05 -5.44
C ALA A 108 -0.48 6.51 -4.85
N TRP A 109 -0.73 7.81 -4.86
CA TRP A 109 -1.97 8.41 -4.40
C TRP A 109 -3.17 7.98 -5.26
N ALA A 110 -3.03 8.00 -6.59
CA ALA A 110 -4.07 7.54 -7.49
C ALA A 110 -4.40 6.05 -7.28
N VAL A 111 -3.39 5.20 -7.10
CA VAL A 111 -3.58 3.77 -6.78
C VAL A 111 -4.30 3.60 -5.44
N PHE A 112 -3.91 4.37 -4.43
CA PHE A 112 -4.54 4.33 -3.12
C PHE A 112 -6.03 4.75 -3.18
N LEU A 113 -6.35 5.88 -3.82
CA LEU A 113 -7.73 6.32 -3.97
C LEU A 113 -8.58 5.29 -4.72
N ARG A 114 -8.04 4.71 -5.80
CA ARG A 114 -8.72 3.65 -6.54
C ARG A 114 -8.99 2.42 -5.67
N THR A 115 -8.06 2.08 -4.79
CA THR A 115 -8.25 0.98 -3.83
C THR A 115 -9.41 1.26 -2.88
N LEU A 116 -9.52 2.48 -2.35
CA LEU A 116 -10.64 2.88 -1.50
C LEU A 116 -11.99 2.78 -2.22
N GLU A 117 -12.07 3.24 -3.48
CA GLU A 117 -13.28 3.13 -4.29
C GLU A 117 -13.74 1.68 -4.46
N ILE A 118 -12.80 0.77 -4.74
CA ILE A 118 -13.08 -0.65 -4.93
C ILE A 118 -13.58 -1.26 -3.63
N GLU A 119 -12.92 -1.00 -2.51
CA GLU A 119 -13.32 -1.50 -1.20
C GLU A 119 -14.71 -1.00 -0.78
N GLU A 120 -15.02 0.27 -1.05
CA GLU A 120 -16.35 0.83 -0.78
C GLU A 120 -17.42 0.15 -1.64
N ALA A 121 -17.14 -0.08 -2.93
CA ALA A 121 -18.05 -0.79 -3.82
C ALA A 121 -18.30 -2.23 -3.36
N LEU A 122 -17.25 -2.94 -2.94
CA LEU A 122 -17.34 -4.30 -2.40
C LEU A 122 -18.14 -4.33 -1.09
N ALA A 123 -17.93 -3.37 -0.18
CA ALA A 123 -18.68 -3.28 1.06
C ALA A 123 -20.18 -3.09 0.78
N LYS A 124 -20.55 -2.23 -0.17
CA LYS A 124 -21.95 -2.02 -0.59
C LYS A 124 -22.57 -3.29 -1.17
N GLU A 125 -21.82 -4.06 -1.96
CA GLU A 125 -22.30 -5.32 -2.53
C GLU A 125 -22.56 -6.37 -1.43
N VAL A 126 -21.62 -6.53 -0.50
CA VAL A 126 -21.78 -7.45 0.64
C VAL A 126 -23.01 -7.11 1.48
N GLU A 127 -23.24 -5.82 1.75
CA GLU A 127 -24.44 -5.39 2.48
C GLU A 127 -25.74 -5.63 1.69
N ARG A 128 -25.71 -5.44 0.35
CA ARG A 128 -26.84 -5.78 -0.52
C ARG A 128 -27.19 -7.27 -0.46
N GLU A 129 -26.19 -8.15 -0.54
CA GLU A 129 -26.38 -9.59 -0.45
C GLU A 129 -26.90 -10.05 0.92
N LYS A 130 -26.42 -9.44 2.01
CA LYS A 130 -26.95 -9.66 3.37
C LYS A 130 -28.40 -9.21 3.50
N GLY A 131 -28.75 -8.07 2.88
CA GLY A 131 -30.12 -7.56 2.84
C GLY A 131 -31.09 -8.45 2.06
N ILE A 132 -30.62 -9.08 0.97
CA ILE A 132 -31.42 -10.02 0.15
C ILE A 132 -31.66 -11.36 0.87
N LYS A 133 -30.75 -11.77 1.78
CA LYS A 133 -30.86 -13.03 2.53
C LYS A 133 -31.67 -12.95 3.84
N GLN A 134 -32.34 -11.83 4.14
CA GLN A 134 -33.35 -11.81 5.22
C GLN A 134 -34.54 -12.72 4.85
N PRO A 135 -35.11 -13.47 5.81
CA PRO A 135 -35.79 -14.72 5.52
C PRO A 135 -37.05 -14.49 4.69
N ILE A 136 -37.13 -15.22 3.57
CA ILE A 136 -38.42 -15.61 3.02
C ILE A 136 -39.15 -16.29 4.17
N GLN A 137 -40.08 -15.56 4.80
CA GLN A 137 -41.01 -16.12 5.77
C GLN A 137 -41.61 -17.36 5.12
N GLU A 138 -41.39 -18.53 5.73
CA GLU A 138 -42.02 -19.78 5.33
C GLU A 138 -43.52 -19.55 5.25
N ARG A 139 -44.01 -19.26 4.04
CA ARG A 139 -45.44 -19.34 3.75
C ARG A 139 -45.77 -20.81 3.75
N SER A 140 -46.27 -21.26 4.89
CA SER A 140 -47.03 -22.48 5.04
C SER A 140 -47.98 -22.69 3.86
N SER A 141 -48.10 -23.95 3.44
CA SER A 141 -49.11 -24.51 2.55
C SER A 141 -48.92 -24.27 1.05
N PHE A 142 -48.15 -25.14 0.41
CA PHE A 142 -48.58 -25.73 -0.86
C PHE A 142 -48.42 -27.25 -0.81
N SER A 143 -49.53 -27.93 -0.54
CA SER A 143 -49.73 -29.31 -0.95
C SER A 143 -49.99 -29.34 -2.46
N THR A 144 -49.11 -29.96 -3.26
CA THR A 144 -49.48 -30.67 -4.50
C THR A 144 -48.33 -31.59 -4.91
N ILE A 145 -48.68 -32.87 -5.05
CA ILE A 145 -47.89 -33.99 -5.55
C ILE A 145 -47.79 -33.88 -7.07
N TYR A 146 -46.62 -34.18 -7.67
CA TYR A 146 -46.55 -34.94 -8.93
C TYR A 146 -45.31 -35.83 -8.94
N VAL A 147 -45.55 -37.13 -9.07
CA VAL A 147 -44.58 -38.19 -9.39
C VAL A 147 -44.60 -38.37 -10.91
N HIS A 148 -43.45 -38.57 -11.55
CA HIS A 148 -43.23 -39.70 -12.48
C HIS A 148 -41.76 -39.84 -12.90
N HIS A 149 -41.27 -41.06 -12.69
CA HIS A 149 -40.01 -41.62 -13.18
C HIS A 149 -39.85 -41.55 -14.69
N ILE A 150 -38.66 -41.19 -15.17
CA ILE A 150 -38.08 -41.74 -16.42
C ILE A 150 -36.58 -41.98 -16.20
N THR A 151 -36.17 -43.22 -16.48
CA THR A 151 -34.86 -43.89 -16.33
C THR A 151 -33.72 -43.29 -17.20
N PRO A 152 -32.44 -43.50 -16.84
CA PRO A 152 -31.40 -43.74 -17.84
C PRO A 152 -31.08 -45.24 -17.93
N PHE A 153 -31.24 -45.75 -19.15
CA PHE A 153 -30.77 -47.05 -19.60
C PHE A 153 -29.22 -47.13 -19.56
N THR A 154 -28.80 -48.38 -19.42
CA THR A 154 -27.49 -49.04 -19.39
C THR A 154 -26.30 -48.44 -20.16
N LEU A 155 -25.13 -48.63 -19.54
CA LEU A 155 -23.73 -48.69 -19.99
C LEU A 155 -23.48 -49.31 -21.40
N VAL A 156 -22.24 -49.14 -21.90
CA VAL A 156 -21.49 -49.86 -22.99
C VAL A 156 -21.11 -48.89 -24.13
N LEU A 157 -19.85 -48.61 -24.52
CA LEU A 157 -18.53 -49.26 -24.39
C LEU A 157 -17.46 -48.28 -23.87
#